data_AF-A0A3N0Y098-F1
#
_entry.id   AF-A0A3N0Y098-F1
#
_cell.length_a   1.000
_cell.length_b   1.000
_cell.length_c   1.000
_cell.angle_alpha   90.00
_cell.angle_beta   90.00
_cell.angle_gamma   90.00
#
_symmetry.space_group_name_H-M   'P 1'
#
loop_
_entity.id
_entity.type
_entity.pdbx_description
1 polymer ?
#
loop_
_entity_poly.entity_id
_entity_poly.type
_entity_poly.pdbx_seq_one_letter_code
_entity_poly.pdbx_strand_id
1 'polypeptide(L)'
;MAIERYIAICKPLHHHQICTVRRTYILMSLIWGVGVIPGLADLILLSIVRPLSIFSTASSCGASILYSSPYHEVQSRFMNGLYSSVVWVILVFTYCRVLIAARRATTDKSSAKKAQNTILLHGAQLLLCMLSYITAVIDKMFVPLAPVDRARLTFLNYLLTNILPRLLTPLIYGVRDKHFYKHMKALFSCRLFFVKVESIKQ
;
A
#
# COMPACT_ATOMS: atom_id res chain seq x y z
N MET A 1 1.24 -10.39 -0.77
CA MET A 1 1.81 -10.25 -2.14
C MET A 1 3.28 -10.66 -2.22
N ALA A 2 4.23 -10.03 -1.50
CA ALA A 2 5.66 -10.38 -1.61
C ALA A 2 5.97 -11.86 -1.30
N ILE A 3 5.43 -12.39 -0.21
CA ILE A 3 5.57 -13.82 0.18
C ILE A 3 4.98 -14.75 -0.89
N GLU A 4 3.80 -14.43 -1.40
CA GLU A 4 3.14 -15.21 -2.46
C GLU A 4 4.01 -15.29 -3.73
N ARG A 5 4.61 -14.17 -4.14
CA ARG A 5 5.53 -14.13 -5.28
C ARG A 5 6.81 -14.91 -5.02
N TYR A 6 7.33 -14.83 -3.80
CA TYR A 6 8.44 -15.67 -3.37
C TYR A 6 8.10 -17.17 -3.49
N ILE A 7 6.92 -17.60 -3.01
CA ILE A 7 6.48 -19.00 -3.10
C ILE A 7 6.32 -19.40 -4.58
N ALA A 8 5.69 -18.56 -5.40
CA ALA A 8 5.47 -18.86 -6.82
C ALA A 8 6.79 -19.08 -7.59
N ILE A 9 7.82 -18.27 -7.30
CA ILE A 9 9.11 -18.33 -8.02
C ILE A 9 10.04 -19.38 -7.41
N CYS A 10 10.18 -19.41 -6.08
CA CYS A 10 11.16 -20.26 -5.40
C CYS A 10 10.63 -21.66 -5.05
N LYS A 11 9.30 -21.86 -5.05
CA LYS A 11 8.64 -23.13 -4.69
C LYS A 11 7.41 -23.39 -5.60
N PRO A 12 7.56 -23.41 -6.93
CA PRO A 12 6.43 -23.48 -7.88
C PRO A 12 5.54 -24.71 -7.67
N LEU A 13 6.11 -25.89 -7.39
CA LEU A 13 5.35 -27.14 -7.15
C LEU A 13 4.41 -27.08 -5.94
N HIS A 14 4.78 -26.28 -4.92
CA HIS A 14 3.98 -26.15 -3.71
C HIS A 14 3.05 -24.93 -3.75
N HIS A 15 3.15 -24.09 -4.79
CA HIS A 15 2.40 -22.84 -4.85
C HIS A 15 0.89 -23.07 -4.79
N HIS A 16 0.37 -24.03 -5.56
CA HIS A 16 -1.06 -24.35 -5.58
C HIS A 16 -1.57 -24.92 -4.25
N GLN A 17 -0.73 -25.64 -3.50
CA GLN A 17 -1.10 -26.21 -2.21
C GLN A 17 -1.06 -25.17 -1.06
N ILE A 18 -0.12 -24.23 -1.14
CA ILE A 18 0.09 -23.22 -0.10
C ILE A 18 -0.80 -21.99 -0.32
N CYS A 19 -0.87 -21.48 -1.55
CA CYS A 19 -1.60 -20.26 -1.92
C CYS A 19 -3.03 -20.59 -2.37
N THR A 20 -3.80 -21.20 -1.47
CA THR A 20 -5.23 -21.48 -1.71
C THR A 20 -6.10 -20.30 -1.30
N VAL A 21 -7.26 -20.16 -1.95
CA VAL A 21 -8.24 -19.08 -1.68
C VAL A 21 -8.60 -19.02 -0.19
N ARG A 22 -8.92 -20.16 0.43
CA ARG A 22 -9.26 -20.24 1.86
C ARG A 22 -8.13 -19.72 2.75
N ARG A 23 -6.88 -20.12 2.51
CA ARG A 23 -5.73 -19.65 3.28
C ARG A 23 -5.47 -18.17 3.07
N THR A 24 -5.64 -17.67 1.85
CA THR A 24 -5.52 -16.24 1.54
C THR A 24 -6.53 -15.42 2.32
N TYR A 25 -7.80 -15.83 2.40
CA TYR A 25 -8.80 -15.15 3.22
C TYR A 25 -8.44 -15.15 4.70
N ILE A 26 -7.98 -16.28 5.26
CA ILE A 26 -7.54 -16.34 6.65
C ILE A 26 -6.39 -15.36 6.89
N LEU A 27 -5.38 -15.35 6.02
CA LEU A 27 -4.25 -14.42 6.13
C LEU A 27 -4.68 -12.97 6.01
N MET A 28 -5.63 -12.65 5.12
CA MET A 28 -6.21 -11.31 5.03
C MET A 28 -6.88 -10.92 6.35
N SER A 29 -7.74 -11.78 6.91
CA SER A 29 -8.39 -11.51 8.20
C SER A 29 -7.37 -11.29 9.33
N LEU A 30 -6.28 -12.06 9.37
CA LEU A 30 -5.21 -11.87 10.34
C LEU A 30 -4.49 -10.53 10.14
N ILE A 31 -4.18 -10.15 8.90
CA ILE A 31 -3.55 -8.85 8.60
C ILE A 31 -4.46 -7.71 9.04
N TRP A 32 -5.77 -7.81 8.80
CA TRP A 32 -6.74 -6.83 9.28
C TRP A 32 -6.79 -6.77 10.81
N GLY A 33 -6.82 -7.91 11.48
CA GLY A 33 -6.79 -7.98 12.94
C GLY A 33 -5.56 -7.30 13.53
N VAL A 34 -4.38 -7.59 12.97
CA VAL A 34 -3.13 -6.93 13.38
C VAL A 34 -3.15 -5.43 13.06
N GLY A 35 -3.67 -5.05 11.88
CA GLY A 35 -3.75 -3.64 11.45
C GLY A 35 -4.64 -2.76 12.34
N VAL A 36 -5.59 -3.35 13.07
CA VAL A 36 -6.49 -2.63 13.99
C VAL A 36 -5.82 -2.34 15.34
N ILE A 37 -4.77 -3.09 15.71
CA ILE A 37 -4.11 -2.98 17.03
C ILE A 37 -3.64 -1.56 17.35
N PRO A 38 -2.92 -0.82 16.48
CA PRO A 38 -2.45 0.52 16.82
C PRO A 38 -3.60 1.49 17.11
N GLY A 39 -4.68 1.44 16.31
CA GLY A 39 -5.86 2.27 16.50
C GLY A 39 -6.62 1.95 17.79
N LEU A 40 -6.76 0.66 18.13
CA LEU A 40 -7.35 0.25 19.41
C LEU A 40 -6.49 0.68 20.59
N ALA A 41 -5.17 0.54 20.49
CA ALA A 41 -4.26 0.99 21.54
C ALA A 41 -4.36 2.50 21.75
N ASP A 42 -4.49 3.29 20.67
CA ASP A 42 -4.72 4.74 20.78
C ASP A 42 -6.07 5.06 21.45
N LEU A 43 -7.15 4.35 21.11
CA LEU A 43 -8.46 4.56 21.74
C LEU A 43 -8.45 4.20 23.24
N ILE A 44 -7.81 3.10 23.61
CA ILE A 44 -7.66 2.68 25.01
C ILE A 44 -6.84 3.72 25.78
N LEU A 45 -5.70 4.14 25.23
CA LEU A 45 -4.82 5.10 25.88
C LEU A 45 -5.49 6.47 26.03
N LEU A 46 -6.24 6.92 25.02
CA LEU A 46 -7.02 8.15 25.07
C LEU A 46 -8.05 8.09 26.21
N SER A 47 -8.74 6.95 26.37
CA SER A 47 -9.76 6.75 27.41
C SER A 47 -9.18 6.72 28.83
N ILE A 48 -7.90 6.34 28.98
CA ILE A 48 -7.21 6.33 30.27
C ILE A 48 -6.66 7.72 30.61
N VAL A 49 -6.09 8.42 29.63
CA VAL A 49 -5.35 9.67 29.84
C VAL A 49 -6.27 10.89 29.87
N ARG A 50 -7.43 10.83 29.22
CA ARG A 50 -8.34 11.97 29.07
C ARG A 50 -9.70 11.67 29.67
N PRO A 51 -10.38 12.69 30.26
CA PRO A 51 -11.76 12.52 30.68
C PRO A 51 -12.67 12.31 29.46
N LEU A 52 -13.72 11.50 29.63
CA LEU A 52 -14.72 11.18 28.59
C LEU A 52 -15.41 12.44 28.00
N SER A 53 -15.34 13.58 28.70
CA SER A 53 -15.86 14.87 28.24
C SER A 53 -15.18 15.42 26.98
N ILE A 54 -14.01 14.89 26.57
CA ILE A 54 -13.40 15.22 25.27
C ILE A 54 -14.27 14.74 24.10
N PHE A 55 -15.03 13.64 24.27
CA PHE A 55 -15.94 13.17 23.22
C PHE A 55 -17.21 14.01 23.09
N SER A 56 -17.53 14.84 24.09
CA SER A 56 -18.71 15.72 24.09
C SER A 56 -18.40 17.20 23.85
N THR A 57 -17.12 17.59 23.81
CA THR A 57 -16.71 18.98 23.53
C THR A 57 -16.33 19.13 22.07
N ALA A 58 -16.90 20.14 21.40
CA ALA A 58 -16.58 20.50 20.02
C ALA A 58 -15.15 21.04 19.94
N SER A 59 -14.19 20.13 19.78
CA SER A 59 -12.79 20.44 19.54
C SER A 59 -12.42 20.19 18.09
N SER A 60 -11.50 20.98 17.55
CA SER A 60 -10.97 20.80 16.20
C SER A 60 -10.37 19.41 16.06
N CYS A 61 -10.81 18.63 15.05
CA CYS A 61 -10.31 17.29 14.82
C CYS A 61 -8.85 17.35 14.36
N GLY A 62 -7.93 17.02 15.26
CA GLY A 62 -6.50 17.02 14.99
C GLY A 62 -5.78 15.99 15.85
N ALA A 63 -4.95 15.15 15.22
CA ALA A 63 -4.16 14.14 15.93
C ALA A 63 -3.27 14.76 17.01
N SER A 64 -2.75 15.96 16.79
CA SER A 64 -1.95 16.71 17.79
C SER A 64 -2.75 17.18 19.00
N ILE A 65 -4.08 17.30 18.89
CA ILE A 65 -4.99 17.74 19.96
C ILE A 65 -5.47 16.53 20.77
N LEU A 66 -5.87 15.45 20.08
CA LEU A 66 -6.34 14.22 20.72
C LEU A 66 -5.18 13.40 21.31
N TYR A 67 -4.10 13.21 20.57
CA TYR A 67 -2.98 12.33 20.93
C TYR A 67 -1.76 13.10 21.43
N SER A 68 -1.98 14.12 22.27
CA SER A 68 -0.92 15.03 22.73
C SER A 68 -0.07 14.49 23.89
N SER A 69 -0.38 13.28 24.38
CA SER A 69 0.28 12.70 25.56
C SER A 69 1.64 12.09 25.20
N PRO A 70 2.67 12.19 26.08
CA PRO A 70 3.94 11.49 25.87
C PRO A 70 3.77 9.98 25.68
N TYR A 71 2.74 9.38 26.29
CA TYR A 71 2.44 7.96 26.10
C TYR A 71 2.01 7.64 24.66
N HIS A 72 1.20 8.50 24.01
CA HIS A 72 0.81 8.31 22.61
C HIS A 72 2.01 8.43 21.67
N GLU A 73 2.92 9.35 21.97
CA GLU A 73 4.13 9.50 21.17
C GLU A 73 5.03 8.26 21.25
N VAL A 74 5.27 7.74 22.46
CA VAL A 74 6.07 6.52 22.65
C VAL A 74 5.41 5.32 21.96
N GLN A 75 4.10 5.14 22.15
CA GLN A 75 3.32 4.08 21.51
C GLN A 75 3.39 4.16 19.99
N SER A 76 3.12 5.32 19.41
CA SER A 76 3.13 5.53 17.96
C SER A 76 4.52 5.26 17.37
N ARG A 77 5.59 5.77 18.02
CA ARG A 77 6.98 5.50 17.60
C ARG A 77 7.31 4.01 17.67
N PHE A 78 6.96 3.34 18.76
CA PHE A 78 7.22 1.92 18.94
C PHE A 78 6.48 1.06 17.91
N MET A 79 5.17 1.28 17.73
CA MET A 79 4.35 0.54 16.77
C MET A 79 4.81 0.79 15.34
N ASN A 80 5.05 2.05 14.95
CA ASN A 80 5.56 2.39 13.63
C ASN A 80 6.93 1.73 13.37
N GLY A 81 7.84 1.77 14.35
CA GLY A 81 9.15 1.12 14.27
C GLY A 81 9.06 -0.39 14.13
N LEU A 82 8.25 -1.05 14.96
CA LEU A 82 8.04 -2.50 14.93
C LEU A 82 7.45 -2.96 13.59
N TYR A 83 6.35 -2.34 13.16
CA TYR A 83 5.66 -2.72 11.93
C TYR A 83 6.54 -2.46 10.71
N SER A 84 7.19 -1.29 10.64
CA SER A 84 8.13 -0.97 9.57
C SER A 84 9.28 -1.97 9.53
N SER A 85 9.86 -2.34 10.67
CA SER A 85 10.98 -3.28 10.74
C SER A 85 10.61 -4.69 10.29
N VAL A 86 9.49 -5.22 10.78
CA VAL A 86 9.00 -6.56 10.41
C VAL A 86 8.71 -6.60 8.91
N VAL A 87 8.02 -5.59 8.39
CA VAL A 87 7.73 -5.48 6.96
C VAL A 87 9.04 -5.41 6.18
N TRP A 88 9.98 -4.55 6.55
CA TRP A 88 11.26 -4.40 5.85
C TRP A 88 12.07 -5.70 5.78
N VAL A 89 12.17 -6.44 6.90
CA VAL A 89 12.88 -7.72 6.95
C VAL A 89 12.25 -8.76 6.01
N ILE A 90 10.92 -8.94 6.07
CA ILE A 90 10.21 -9.89 5.20
C ILE A 90 10.45 -9.56 3.73
N LEU A 91 10.45 -8.28 3.40
CA LEU A 91 10.60 -7.79 2.05
C LEU A 91 12.01 -8.00 1.49
N VAL A 92 13.03 -7.54 2.21
CA VAL A 92 14.42 -7.74 1.80
C VAL A 92 14.71 -9.23 1.65
N PHE A 93 14.27 -10.05 2.61
CA PHE A 93 14.42 -11.50 2.54
C PHE A 93 13.76 -12.10 1.29
N THR A 94 12.46 -11.85 1.09
CA THR A 94 11.72 -12.42 -0.05
C THR A 94 12.29 -11.97 -1.39
N TYR A 95 12.69 -10.70 -1.51
CA TYR A 95 13.27 -10.15 -2.73
C TYR A 95 14.65 -10.71 -3.05
N CYS A 96 15.55 -10.79 -2.05
CA CYS A 96 16.86 -11.43 -2.20
C CYS A 96 16.72 -12.87 -2.70
N ARG A 97 15.79 -13.64 -2.11
CA ARG A 97 15.54 -15.02 -2.51
C ARG A 97 15.00 -15.13 -3.94
N VAL A 98 14.08 -14.26 -4.31
CA VAL A 98 13.51 -14.19 -5.66
C VAL A 98 14.58 -13.83 -6.70
N LEU A 99 15.44 -12.84 -6.41
CA LEU A 99 16.55 -12.47 -7.30
C LEU A 99 17.55 -13.61 -7.48
N ILE A 100 17.92 -14.31 -6.40
CA ILE A 100 18.81 -15.47 -6.47
C ILE A 100 18.18 -16.57 -7.33
N ALA A 101 16.89 -16.88 -7.12
CA ALA A 101 16.19 -17.89 -7.91
C ALA A 101 16.11 -17.50 -9.39
N ALA A 102 15.81 -16.24 -9.69
CA ALA A 102 15.76 -15.72 -11.05
C ALA A 102 17.14 -15.81 -11.74
N ARG A 103 18.23 -15.47 -11.04
CA ARG A 103 19.61 -15.60 -11.54
C ARG A 103 20.03 -17.04 -11.81
N ARG A 104 19.49 -18.01 -11.08
CA ARG A 104 19.77 -19.43 -11.32
C ARG A 104 19.02 -19.99 -12.53
N ALA A 105 17.88 -19.40 -12.87
CA ALA A 105 17.03 -19.84 -13.98
C ALA A 105 17.39 -19.21 -15.35
N THR A 106 18.42 -18.36 -15.43
CA THR A 106 18.76 -17.57 -16.63
C THR A 106 19.44 -18.36 -17.76
N THR A 107 19.30 -19.68 -17.83
CA THR A 107 19.70 -20.45 -19.03
C THR A 107 18.82 -20.11 -20.24
N ASP A 108 17.61 -19.57 -20.04
CA ASP A 108 16.74 -19.00 -21.09
C ASP A 108 16.57 -17.47 -20.92
N LYS A 109 17.16 -16.70 -21.85
CA LYS A 109 17.16 -15.22 -21.84
C LYS A 109 15.75 -14.60 -21.93
N SER A 110 14.79 -15.28 -22.56
CA SER A 110 13.43 -14.75 -22.77
C SER A 110 12.58 -14.86 -21.48
N SER A 111 12.63 -16.01 -20.83
CA SER A 111 12.01 -16.28 -19.53
C SER A 111 12.62 -15.41 -18.42
N ALA A 112 13.94 -15.25 -18.43
CA ALA A 112 14.67 -14.40 -17.50
C ALA A 112 14.21 -12.92 -17.55
N LYS A 113 14.03 -12.35 -18.74
CA LYS A 113 13.59 -10.96 -18.92
C LYS A 113 12.16 -10.74 -18.41
N LYS A 114 11.27 -11.72 -18.59
CA LYS A 114 9.89 -11.68 -18.09
C LYS A 114 9.83 -11.80 -16.57
N ALA A 115 10.67 -12.65 -15.97
CA ALA A 115 10.83 -12.75 -14.53
C ALA A 115 11.35 -11.43 -13.94
N GLN A 116 12.39 -10.84 -14.54
CA GLN A 116 12.97 -9.55 -14.11
C GLN A 116 11.97 -8.40 -14.17
N ASN A 117 11.19 -8.24 -15.24
CA ASN A 117 10.16 -7.20 -15.33
C ASN A 117 9.05 -7.37 -14.27
N THR A 118 8.75 -8.60 -13.88
CA THR A 118 7.78 -8.87 -12.82
C THR A 118 8.35 -8.50 -11.46
N ILE A 119 9.61 -8.85 -11.21
CA ILE A 119 10.34 -8.52 -9.98
C ILE A 119 10.51 -7.00 -9.83
N LEU A 120 10.88 -6.29 -10.91
CA LEU A 120 11.05 -4.83 -10.90
C LEU A 120 9.76 -4.10 -10.53
N LEU A 121 8.64 -4.53 -11.11
CA LEU A 121 7.32 -3.95 -10.82
C LEU A 121 6.87 -4.21 -9.39
N HIS A 122 7.10 -5.42 -8.86
CA HIS A 122 6.88 -5.71 -7.46
C HIS A 122 7.80 -4.89 -6.54
N GLY A 123 9.05 -4.66 -6.94
CA GLY A 123 9.99 -3.79 -6.23
C GLY A 123 9.54 -2.32 -6.21
N ALA A 124 9.07 -1.79 -7.34
CA ALA A 124 8.55 -0.42 -7.44
C ALA A 124 7.28 -0.24 -6.60
N GLN A 125 6.33 -1.15 -6.75
CA GLN A 125 5.13 -1.25 -5.91
C GLN A 125 5.48 -1.26 -4.42
N LEU A 126 6.54 -1.98 -4.08
CA LEU A 126 6.95 -2.13 -2.71
C LEU A 126 7.55 -0.83 -2.15
N LEU A 127 8.44 -0.19 -2.91
CA LEU A 127 9.00 1.10 -2.57
C LEU A 127 7.87 2.13 -2.35
N LEU A 128 6.87 2.12 -3.23
CA LEU A 128 5.65 2.93 -3.11
C LEU A 128 4.94 2.67 -1.78
N CYS A 129 4.72 1.43 -1.38
CA CYS A 129 4.11 1.13 -0.08
C CYS A 129 4.95 1.61 1.11
N MET A 130 6.28 1.52 1.01
CA MET A 130 7.19 1.92 2.09
C MET A 130 7.25 3.43 2.32
N LEU A 131 6.87 4.26 1.33
CA LEU A 131 6.78 5.71 1.49
C LEU A 131 5.85 6.11 2.65
N SER A 132 4.82 5.32 2.94
CA SER A 132 3.88 5.63 4.02
C SER A 132 4.55 5.66 5.42
N TYR A 133 5.58 4.84 5.65
CA TYR A 133 6.30 4.78 6.93
C TYR A 133 7.24 5.97 7.18
N ILE A 134 7.71 6.64 6.13
CA ILE A 134 8.58 7.82 6.25
C ILE A 134 7.79 9.13 6.37
N THR A 135 6.48 9.12 6.11
CA THR A 135 5.59 10.29 6.22
C THR A 135 5.79 11.04 7.53
N ALA A 136 5.69 10.33 8.66
CA ALA A 136 5.81 10.92 9.99
C ALA A 136 7.23 11.47 10.28
N VAL A 137 8.26 10.90 9.65
CA VAL A 137 9.64 11.40 9.75
C VAL A 137 9.77 12.72 8.99
N ILE A 138 9.23 12.77 7.76
CA ILE A 138 9.24 13.97 6.93
C ILE A 138 8.42 15.10 7.58
N ASP A 139 7.24 14.79 8.12
CA ASP A 139 6.39 15.79 8.78
C ASP A 139 7.09 16.45 9.99
N LYS A 140 7.94 15.70 10.70
CA LYS A 140 8.76 16.27 11.78
C LYS A 140 9.79 17.28 11.29
N MET A 141 10.29 17.13 10.07
CA MET A 141 11.21 18.11 9.46
C MET A 141 10.51 19.44 9.15
N PHE A 142 9.18 19.45 9.03
CA PHE A 142 8.39 20.65 8.78
C PHE A 142 7.97 21.40 10.06
N VAL A 143 8.24 20.84 11.25
CA VAL A 143 7.89 21.47 12.54
C VAL A 143 8.44 22.89 12.71
N PRO A 144 9.67 23.23 12.26
CA PRO A 144 10.21 24.58 12.40
C PRO A 144 9.55 25.64 11.49
N LEU A 145 8.71 25.22 10.53
CA LEU A 145 8.12 26.12 9.55
C LEU A 145 6.90 26.88 10.10
N ALA A 146 6.57 27.99 9.44
CA ALA A 146 5.36 28.74 9.73
C ALA A 146 4.10 27.84 9.61
N PRO A 147 3.05 28.05 10.43
CA PRO A 147 1.90 27.15 10.48
C PRO A 147 1.23 26.90 9.12
N VAL A 148 1.15 27.92 8.28
CA VAL A 148 0.56 27.83 6.93
C VAL A 148 1.40 26.95 6.01
N ASP A 149 2.71 27.16 5.98
CA ASP A 149 3.63 26.39 5.15
C ASP A 149 3.74 24.94 5.62
N ARG A 150 3.79 24.73 6.94
CA ARG A 150 3.76 23.39 7.55
C ARG A 150 2.51 22.63 7.13
N ALA A 151 1.32 23.23 7.24
CA ALA A 151 0.07 22.58 6.86
C ALA A 151 0.06 22.20 5.36
N ARG A 152 0.52 23.11 4.49
CA ARG A 152 0.63 22.86 3.04
C ARG A 152 1.59 21.72 2.73
N LEU A 153 2.76 21.70 3.34
CA LEU A 153 3.79 20.69 3.10
C LEU A 153 3.42 19.33 3.69
N THR A 154 2.85 19.28 4.89
CA THR A 154 2.32 18.04 5.48
C THR A 154 1.19 17.46 4.62
N PHE A 155 0.31 18.30 4.08
CA PHE A 155 -0.73 17.84 3.15
C PHE A 155 -0.14 17.25 1.86
N LEU A 156 0.81 17.95 1.23
CA LEU A 156 1.50 17.46 0.03
C LEU A 156 2.28 16.18 0.30
N ASN A 157 2.99 16.11 1.42
CA ASN A 157 3.72 14.93 1.86
C ASN A 157 2.77 13.75 2.03
N TYR A 158 1.63 13.94 2.71
CA TYR A 158 0.60 12.92 2.83
C TYR A 158 0.06 12.47 1.47
N LEU A 159 -0.23 13.41 0.56
CA LEU A 159 -0.67 13.06 -0.79
C LEU A 159 0.35 12.16 -1.51
N LEU A 160 1.64 12.50 -1.44
CA LEU A 160 2.72 11.80 -2.13
C LEU A 160 3.11 10.47 -1.50
N THR A 161 3.08 10.37 -0.18
CA THR A 161 3.58 9.19 0.57
C THR A 161 2.50 8.18 0.90
N ASN A 162 1.24 8.61 0.90
CA ASN A 162 0.12 7.80 1.37
C ASN A 162 -0.91 7.58 0.26
N ILE A 163 -1.41 8.65 -0.36
CA ILE A 163 -2.47 8.54 -1.36
C ILE A 163 -1.94 8.04 -2.69
N LEU A 164 -0.91 8.70 -3.23
CA LEU A 164 -0.37 8.38 -4.55
C LEU A 164 0.10 6.92 -4.66
N PRO A 165 0.84 6.33 -3.69
CA PRO A 165 1.19 4.92 -3.72
C PRO A 165 -0.01 3.99 -3.81
N ARG A 166 -1.06 4.26 -3.01
CA ARG A 166 -2.28 3.45 -2.97
C ARG A 166 -3.08 3.53 -4.28
N LEU A 167 -3.02 4.65 -4.99
CA LEU A 167 -3.67 4.82 -6.30
C LEU A 167 -2.87 4.17 -7.44
N LEU A 168 -1.54 4.35 -7.42
CA LEU A 168 -0.67 3.79 -8.45
C LEU A 168 -0.67 2.25 -8.41
N THR A 169 -0.87 1.67 -7.22
CA THR A 169 -0.88 0.22 -7.02
C THR A 169 -1.93 -0.49 -7.90
N PRO A 170 -3.25 -0.26 -7.76
CA PRO A 170 -4.25 -0.84 -8.65
C PRO A 170 -4.05 -0.47 -10.12
N LEU A 171 -3.60 0.75 -10.41
CA LEU A 171 -3.43 1.22 -11.78
C LEU A 171 -2.33 0.43 -12.50
N ILE A 172 -1.20 0.22 -11.84
CA ILE A 172 -0.08 -0.57 -12.35
C ILE A 172 -0.50 -2.03 -12.61
N TYR A 173 -1.21 -2.67 -11.66
CA TYR A 173 -1.65 -4.05 -11.83
C TYR A 173 -2.78 -4.18 -12.84
N GLY A 174 -3.74 -3.26 -12.83
CA GLY A 174 -4.90 -3.25 -13.70
C GLY A 174 -4.53 -3.03 -15.16
N VAL A 175 -3.68 -2.04 -15.46
CA VAL A 175 -3.24 -1.77 -16.84
C VAL A 175 -2.37 -2.92 -17.38
N ARG A 176 -1.61 -3.59 -16.52
CA ARG A 176 -0.76 -4.72 -16.91
C ARG A 176 -1.57 -6.00 -17.20
N ASP A 177 -2.65 -6.24 -16.47
CA ASP A 177 -3.50 -7.40 -16.71
C ASP A 177 -4.26 -7.22 -18.02
N LYS A 178 -3.90 -7.99 -19.05
CA LYS A 178 -4.48 -7.85 -20.39
C LYS A 178 -6.00 -8.04 -20.40
N HIS A 179 -6.51 -8.90 -19.53
CA HIS A 179 -7.94 -9.18 -19.46
C HIS A 179 -8.65 -7.99 -18.82
N PHE A 180 -8.18 -7.53 -17.66
CA PHE A 180 -8.71 -6.36 -16.97
C PHE A 180 -8.61 -5.09 -17.81
N TYR A 181 -7.46 -4.85 -18.45
CA TYR A 181 -7.26 -3.72 -19.36
C TYR A 181 -8.25 -3.74 -20.53
N LYS A 182 -8.49 -4.90 -21.14
CA LYS A 182 -9.48 -5.03 -22.23
C LYS A 182 -10.89 -4.70 -21.75
N HIS A 183 -11.28 -5.17 -20.56
CA HIS A 183 -12.59 -4.88 -19.97
C HIS A 183 -12.74 -3.40 -19.61
N MET A 184 -11.73 -2.81 -18.97
CA MET A 184 -11.72 -1.37 -18.69
C MET A 184 -11.80 -0.55 -19.98
N LYS A 185 -10.97 -0.88 -20.98
CA LYS A 185 -11.00 -0.20 -22.27
C LYS A 185 -12.38 -0.30 -22.93
N ALA A 186 -13.05 -1.44 -22.85
CA ALA A 186 -14.41 -1.61 -23.38
C ALA A 186 -15.44 -0.72 -22.64
N LEU A 187 -15.33 -0.60 -21.31
CA LEU A 187 -16.18 0.28 -20.50
C LEU A 187 -15.97 1.77 -20.85
N PHE A 188 -14.72 2.20 -20.99
CA PHE A 188 -14.36 3.58 -21.35
C PHE A 188 -14.59 3.89 -22.84
N SER A 189 -14.60 2.88 -23.71
CA SER A 189 -14.92 3.03 -25.14
C SER A 189 -16.43 3.00 -25.39
N CYS A 190 -17.23 3.59 -24.50
CA CYS A 190 -18.69 3.76 -24.68
C CYS A 190 -19.00 3.97 -26.18
N ARG A 191 -19.81 3.06 -26.72
CA ARG A 191 -20.04 2.86 -28.15
C ARG A 191 -20.28 4.20 -28.85
N LEU A 192 -19.28 4.71 -29.55
CA LEU A 192 -19.47 5.67 -30.64
C LEU A 192 -20.25 4.93 -31.74
N PHE A 193 -21.57 4.86 -31.59
CA PHE A 193 -22.46 4.46 -32.66
C PHE A 193 -22.45 5.59 -33.69
N PHE A 194 -21.58 5.49 -34.68
CA PHE A 194 -21.69 6.28 -35.90
C PHE A 194 -22.93 5.77 -36.65
N VAL A 195 -24.08 6.38 -36.39
CA VAL A 195 -25.27 6.19 -37.21
C VAL A 195 -25.02 6.95 -38.51
N LYS A 196 -24.68 6.21 -39.57
CA LYS A 196 -24.60 6.77 -40.92
C LYS A 196 -26.03 6.99 -41.40
N VAL A 197 -26.49 8.23 -41.35
CA VAL A 197 -27.78 8.63 -41.95
C VAL A 197 -27.56 8.67 -43.46
N GLU A 198 -28.09 7.69 -44.19
CA GLU A 198 -28.20 7.79 -45.65
C GLU A 198 -29.31 8.80 -45.98
N SER A 199 -28.91 9.91 -46.61
CA SER A 199 -29.84 10.86 -47.19
C SER A 199 -30.56 10.21 -48.36
N ILE A 200 -31.87 10.03 -48.22
CA ILE A 200 -32.75 9.60 -49.30
C ILE A 200 -32.76 10.74 -50.33
N LYS A 201 -32.17 10.49 -51.50
CA LYS A 201 -32.27 11.38 -52.66
C LYS A 201 -33.74 11.42 -53.12
N GLN A 202 -34.34 12.60 -53.05
CA GLN A 202 -35.54 12.96 -53.83
C GLN A 202 -35.17 13.18 -55.29
#